data_AF-K9WJT4-F1
#
_entry.id   AF-K9WJT4-F1
#
_cell.length_a   1.000
_cell.length_b   1.000
_cell.length_c   1.000
_cell.angle_alpha   90.00
_cell.angle_beta   90.00
_cell.angle_gamma   90.00
#
_symmetry.space_group_name_H-M   'P 1'
#
loop_
_entity.id
_entity.type
_entity.pdbx_description
1 polymer ?
#
loop_
_entity_poly.entity_id
_entity_poly.type
_entity_poly.pdbx_seq_one_letter_code
_entity_poly.pdbx_strand_id
1 'polypeptide(L)'
;MTEEDHTTGNEKLEEIFLNNKRSFKKLERAIQMSQGQFSLILMCCNCSSMRRQVVKQLSKSCYIQIQELILHPSVNTLFTTILSAIEEPPPPALMVFGLESVVAIEQVLSATNLVRNEFPKHFPFPLVLCINDELLQQLIRLAPDFKSWAANPIRFEDPKSQSLNITPITA
;
A
#
# COMPACT_ATOMS: atom_id res chain seq x y z
N MET A 1 -32.98 18.86 31.32
CA MET A 1 -31.63 18.34 31.59
C MET A 1 -31.45 17.13 30.70
N THR A 2 -31.01 17.38 29.48
CA THR A 2 -30.71 16.40 28.43
C THR A 2 -29.61 17.03 27.60
N GLU A 3 -28.38 16.88 28.05
CA GLU A 3 -27.18 17.08 27.25
C GLU A 3 -26.64 15.68 26.97
N GLU A 4 -26.95 15.10 25.82
CA GLU A 4 -26.14 14.02 25.28
C GLU A 4 -26.00 14.18 23.75
N ASP A 5 -24.73 14.18 23.35
CA ASP A 5 -24.17 13.60 22.13
C ASP A 5 -24.06 14.43 20.82
N HIS A 6 -23.24 15.48 20.87
CA HIS A 6 -22.64 16.09 19.67
C HIS A 6 -21.09 16.00 19.61
N THR A 7 -20.43 15.38 20.60
CA THR A 7 -18.96 15.41 20.75
C THR A 7 -18.24 14.25 20.04
N THR A 8 -18.92 13.12 19.81
CA THR A 8 -18.32 11.85 19.36
C THR A 8 -17.79 11.85 17.90
N GLY A 9 -18.33 12.71 17.02
CA GLY A 9 -17.95 12.75 15.61
C GLY A 9 -16.62 13.47 15.32
N ASN A 10 -16.29 14.51 16.08
CA ASN A 10 -15.10 15.32 15.83
C ASN A 10 -13.82 14.63 16.33
N GLU A 11 -13.87 14.03 17.52
CA GLU A 11 -12.74 13.30 18.12
C GLU A 11 -12.28 12.13 17.25
N LYS A 12 -13.23 11.42 16.62
CA LYS A 12 -12.96 10.31 15.71
C LYS A 12 -12.27 10.74 14.42
N LEU A 13 -12.66 11.89 13.86
CA LEU A 13 -12.02 12.46 12.67
C LEU A 13 -10.58 12.90 12.98
N GLU A 14 -10.37 13.50 14.15
CA GLU A 14 -9.04 13.86 14.64
C GLU A 14 -8.15 12.62 14.83
N GLU A 15 -8.70 11.53 15.38
CA GLU A 15 -7.97 10.26 15.52
C GLU A 15 -7.54 9.69 14.16
N ILE A 16 -8.45 9.63 13.18
CA ILE A 16 -8.14 9.17 11.82
C ILE A 16 -7.03 10.01 11.20
N PHE A 17 -7.11 11.33 11.36
CA PHE A 17 -6.08 12.25 10.86
C PHE A 17 -4.72 12.01 11.52
N LEU A 18 -4.69 11.85 12.85
CA LEU A 18 -3.45 11.56 13.60
C LEU A 18 -2.87 10.20 13.22
N ASN A 19 -3.70 9.17 13.02
CA ASN A 19 -3.28 7.85 12.59
C ASN A 19 -2.70 7.89 11.18
N ASN A 20 -3.35 8.55 10.23
CA ASN A 20 -2.82 8.73 8.87
C ASN A 20 -1.49 9.50 8.86
N LYS A 21 -1.34 10.52 9.71
CA LYS A 21 -0.07 11.24 9.88
C LYS A 21 1.04 10.34 10.42
N ARG A 22 0.74 9.46 11.38
CA ARG A 22 1.69 8.46 11.89
C ARG A 22 2.05 7.44 10.82
N SER A 23 1.07 6.92 10.08
CA SER A 23 1.29 6.01 8.96
C SER A 23 2.15 6.61 7.87
N PHE A 24 1.92 7.88 7.52
CA PHE A 24 2.76 8.60 6.56
C PHE A 24 4.23 8.66 7.01
N LYS A 25 4.50 9.07 8.25
CA LYS A 25 5.86 9.11 8.80
C LYS A 25 6.52 7.72 8.83
N LYS A 26 5.75 6.67 9.12
CA LYS A 26 6.25 5.29 9.09
C LYS A 26 6.65 4.89 7.67
N LEU A 27 5.83 5.21 6.66
CA LEU A 27 6.11 4.91 5.27
C LEU A 27 7.36 5.65 4.79
N GLU A 28 7.42 6.96 5.00
CA GLU A 28 8.58 7.79 4.65
C GLU A 28 9.88 7.24 5.27
N ARG A 29 9.86 6.94 6.57
CA ARG A 29 11.02 6.36 7.26
C ARG A 29 11.41 4.98 6.74
N ALA A 30 10.43 4.11 6.47
CA ALA A 30 10.69 2.76 5.98
C ALA A 30 11.41 2.81 4.62
N ILE A 31 10.95 3.66 3.71
CA ILE A 31 11.60 3.85 2.41
C ILE A 31 13.01 4.44 2.60
N GLN A 32 13.15 5.49 3.40
CA GLN A 32 14.45 6.15 3.60
C GLN A 32 15.51 5.22 4.20
N MET A 33 15.13 4.37 5.16
CA MET A 33 16.08 3.49 5.88
C MET A 33 16.48 2.24 5.10
N SER A 34 15.77 1.90 4.03
CA SER A 34 16.02 0.70 3.24
C SER A 34 16.65 0.98 1.88
N GLN A 35 17.05 2.22 1.58
CA GLN A 35 17.77 2.55 0.35
C GLN A 35 19.01 1.66 0.17
N GLY A 36 19.25 1.22 -1.06
CA GLY A 36 20.38 0.36 -1.41
C GLY A 36 20.24 -1.11 -1.03
N GLN A 37 19.10 -1.51 -0.45
CA GLN A 37 18.80 -2.90 -0.12
C GLN A 37 17.34 -3.22 -0.39
N PHE A 38 17.06 -4.49 -0.64
CA PHE A 38 15.68 -4.95 -0.81
C PHE A 38 14.91 -4.83 0.51
N SER A 39 13.75 -4.19 0.46
CA SER A 39 12.79 -4.18 1.55
C SER A 39 11.37 -4.19 0.98
N LEU A 40 10.55 -5.14 1.43
CA LEU A 40 9.15 -5.20 1.04
C LEU A 40 8.32 -4.36 2.02
N ILE A 41 7.63 -3.34 1.51
CA ILE A 41 6.78 -2.44 2.28
C ILE A 41 5.34 -2.56 1.75
N LEU A 42 4.39 -2.83 2.64
CA LEU A 42 2.96 -2.90 2.27
C LEU A 42 2.27 -1.61 2.71
N MET A 43 1.80 -0.83 1.74
CA MET A 43 0.91 0.30 1.97
C MET A 43 -0.52 -0.15 1.71
N CYS A 44 -1.31 -0.29 2.79
CA CYS A 44 -2.72 -0.66 2.70
C CYS A 44 -3.59 0.59 2.66
N CYS A 45 -4.31 0.81 1.56
CA CYS A 45 -5.21 1.94 1.40
C CYS A 45 -6.39 1.58 0.50
N ASN A 46 -7.60 1.57 1.05
CA ASN A 46 -8.82 1.24 0.30
C ASN A 46 -9.38 2.44 -0.49
N CYS A 47 -8.86 3.64 -0.25
CA CYS A 47 -9.37 4.87 -0.85
C CYS A 47 -8.39 5.47 -1.86
N SER A 48 -8.83 5.54 -3.12
CA SER A 48 -8.03 6.11 -4.21
C SER A 48 -7.63 7.57 -3.99
N SER A 49 -8.48 8.41 -3.37
CA SER A 49 -8.10 9.80 -3.08
C SER A 49 -7.05 9.89 -1.98
N MET A 50 -7.14 9.06 -0.94
CA MET A 50 -6.14 9.00 0.13
C MET A 50 -4.79 8.53 -0.43
N ARG A 51 -4.79 7.48 -1.27
CA ARG A 51 -3.60 7.01 -1.98
C ARG A 51 -2.92 8.12 -2.77
N ARG A 52 -3.68 8.88 -3.58
CA ARG A 52 -3.14 10.04 -4.32
C ARG A 52 -2.57 11.12 -3.39
N GLN A 53 -3.19 11.38 -2.25
CA GLN A 53 -2.68 12.35 -1.28
C GLN A 53 -1.35 11.90 -0.68
N VAL A 54 -1.22 10.63 -0.30
CA VAL A 54 0.02 10.06 0.23
C VAL A 54 1.15 10.16 -0.80
N VAL A 55 0.92 9.77 -2.05
CA VAL A 55 1.91 9.85 -3.13
C VAL A 55 2.33 11.32 -3.39
N LYS A 56 1.36 12.23 -3.42
CA LYS A 56 1.63 13.68 -3.57
C LYS A 56 2.40 14.27 -2.39
N GLN A 57 2.22 13.74 -1.18
CA GLN A 57 2.97 14.17 -0.02
C GLN A 57 4.39 13.59 -0.02
N LEU A 58 4.56 12.32 -0.38
CA LEU A 58 5.87 11.67 -0.51
C LEU A 58 6.74 12.40 -1.55
N SER A 59 6.21 12.71 -2.73
CA SER A 59 6.95 13.46 -3.75
C SER A 59 7.38 14.87 -3.32
N LYS A 60 6.77 15.43 -2.27
CA LYS A 60 7.14 16.76 -1.72
C LYS A 60 8.09 16.68 -0.53
N SER A 61 7.92 15.67 0.33
CA SER A 61 8.69 15.57 1.58
C SER A 61 9.91 14.68 1.47
N CYS A 62 9.90 13.72 0.54
CA CYS A 62 10.99 12.78 0.37
C CYS A 62 12.08 13.38 -0.51
N TYR A 63 13.31 13.38 0.00
CA TYR A 63 14.49 13.79 -0.76
C TYR A 63 14.96 12.71 -1.77
N ILE A 64 14.30 11.55 -1.79
CA ILE A 64 14.62 10.44 -2.69
C ILE A 64 13.61 10.34 -3.84
N GLN A 65 14.13 10.00 -5.01
CA GLN A 65 13.31 9.78 -6.21
C GLN A 65 12.60 8.43 -6.11
N ILE A 66 11.28 8.44 -5.97
CA ILE A 66 10.47 7.22 -5.96
C ILE A 66 9.96 7.01 -7.38
N GLN A 67 10.35 5.90 -8.01
CA GLN A 67 9.75 5.49 -9.28
C GLN A 67 8.35 4.94 -9.03
N GLU A 68 7.38 5.32 -9.85
CA GLU A 68 6.01 4.79 -9.80
C GLU A 68 5.79 3.80 -10.95
N LEU A 69 5.20 2.65 -10.63
CA LEU A 69 4.80 1.63 -11.61
C LEU A 69 3.33 1.28 -11.43
N ILE A 70 2.51 1.53 -12.45
CA ILE A 70 1.11 1.10 -12.48
C ILE A 70 1.02 -0.18 -13.31
N LEU A 71 0.57 -1.27 -12.70
CA LEU A 71 0.42 -2.54 -13.39
C LEU A 71 -0.79 -2.51 -14.33
N HIS A 72 -0.59 -3.09 -15.52
CA HIS A 72 -1.69 -3.32 -16.45
C HIS A 72 -2.56 -4.50 -15.97
N PRO A 73 -3.89 -4.47 -16.18
CA PRO A 73 -4.79 -5.57 -15.78
C PRO A 73 -4.42 -6.96 -16.33
N SER A 74 -3.68 -7.03 -17.43
CA SER A 74 -3.27 -8.27 -18.10
C SER A 74 -1.92 -8.84 -17.63
N VAL A 75 -1.31 -8.27 -16.59
CA VAL A 75 -0.03 -8.77 -16.05
C VAL A 75 -0.20 -10.20 -15.52
N ASN A 76 0.75 -11.08 -15.89
CA ASN A 76 0.75 -12.48 -15.44
C ASN A 76 1.85 -12.80 -14.41
N THR A 77 2.83 -11.91 -14.24
CA THR A 77 3.88 -12.08 -13.22
C THR A 77 4.31 -10.74 -12.66
N LEU A 78 4.40 -10.60 -11.33
CA LEU A 78 4.85 -9.35 -10.71
C LEU A 78 6.35 -9.12 -10.95
N PHE A 79 7.15 -10.17 -10.75
CA PHE A 79 8.61 -10.08 -10.80
C PHE A 79 9.12 -9.58 -12.17
N THR A 80 8.72 -10.21 -13.28
CA THR A 80 9.25 -9.83 -14.60
C THR A 80 8.71 -8.48 -15.08
N THR A 81 7.49 -8.12 -14.67
CA THR A 81 6.92 -6.80 -14.96
C THR A 81 7.68 -5.70 -14.23
N ILE A 82 8.04 -5.91 -12.96
CA ILE A 82 8.93 -4.98 -12.24
C ILE A 82 10.29 -4.94 -12.92
N LEU A 83 10.91 -6.10 -13.19
CA LEU A 83 12.24 -6.19 -13.78
C LEU A 83 12.34 -5.44 -15.12
N SER A 84 11.30 -5.51 -15.95
CA SER A 84 11.26 -4.84 -17.25
C SER A 84 10.97 -3.34 -17.18
N ALA A 85 10.49 -2.84 -16.03
CA ALA A 85 10.12 -1.46 -15.84
C ALA A 85 11.17 -0.63 -15.09
N ILE A 86 12.15 -1.27 -14.45
CA ILE A 86 13.22 -0.60 -13.70
C ILE A 86 14.11 0.21 -14.67
N GLU A 87 14.41 1.44 -14.29
CA GLU A 87 15.35 2.31 -15.01
C GLU A 87 16.81 1.87 -14.80
N GLU A 88 17.71 2.27 -15.70
CA GLU A 88 19.16 2.15 -15.51
C GLU A 88 19.79 3.54 -15.31
N PRO A 89 20.43 3.82 -14.16
CA PRO A 89 20.59 2.96 -12.99
C PRO A 89 19.26 2.73 -12.21
N PRO A 90 19.15 1.66 -11.40
CA PRO A 90 17.95 1.37 -10.62
C PRO A 90 17.51 2.53 -9.72
N PRO A 91 16.20 2.72 -9.50
CA PRO A 91 15.70 3.79 -8.66
C PRO A 91 16.05 3.55 -7.18
N PRO A 92 16.16 4.61 -6.35
CA PRO A 92 16.39 4.43 -4.92
C PRO A 92 15.15 3.90 -4.19
N ALA A 93 13.97 3.91 -4.81
CA ALA A 93 12.74 3.28 -4.33
C ALA A 93 11.75 3.04 -5.48
N LEU A 94 10.95 1.98 -5.39
CA LEU A 94 9.87 1.68 -6.34
C LEU A 94 8.53 1.53 -5.63
N MET A 95 7.50 2.18 -6.15
CA MET A 95 6.12 2.09 -5.66
C MET A 95 5.21 1.51 -6.74
N VAL A 96 4.60 0.37 -6.45
CA VAL A 96 3.79 -0.40 -7.40
C VAL A 96 2.30 -0.27 -7.07
N PHE A 97 1.50 0.02 -8.08
CA PHE A 97 0.05 0.23 -8.01
C PHE A 97 -0.69 -0.70 -8.97
N GLY A 98 -2.00 -0.87 -8.77
CA GLY A 98 -2.88 -1.52 -9.74
C GLY A 98 -2.93 -3.05 -9.63
N LEU A 99 -2.32 -3.65 -8.60
CA LEU A 99 -2.45 -5.09 -8.36
C LEU A 99 -3.93 -5.48 -8.17
N GLU A 100 -4.75 -4.62 -7.59
CA GLU A 100 -6.19 -4.84 -7.38
C GLU A 100 -6.99 -4.95 -8.69
N SER A 101 -6.41 -4.49 -9.81
CA SER A 101 -7.04 -4.52 -11.14
C SER A 101 -6.52 -5.65 -12.03
N VAL A 102 -5.58 -6.46 -11.54
CA VAL A 102 -5.01 -7.57 -12.31
C VAL A 102 -6.00 -8.73 -12.38
N VAL A 103 -6.34 -9.14 -13.60
CA VAL A 103 -7.36 -10.18 -13.85
C VAL A 103 -6.92 -11.54 -13.28
N ALA A 104 -5.65 -11.89 -13.43
CA ALA A 104 -5.08 -13.15 -12.96
C ALA A 104 -4.36 -13.01 -11.60
N ILE A 105 -4.90 -12.20 -10.68
CA ILE A 105 -4.20 -11.81 -9.45
C ILE A 105 -3.80 -13.01 -8.58
N GLU A 106 -4.66 -14.04 -8.46
CA GLU A 106 -4.33 -15.21 -7.65
C GLU A 106 -3.13 -15.99 -8.20
N GLN A 107 -3.05 -16.12 -9.53
CA GLN A 107 -1.92 -16.75 -10.21
C GLN A 107 -0.66 -15.89 -10.05
N VAL A 108 -0.78 -14.57 -10.19
CA VAL A 108 0.34 -13.63 -10.00
C VAL A 108 0.92 -13.74 -8.59
N LEU A 109 0.07 -13.76 -7.55
CA LEU A 109 0.52 -13.89 -6.17
C LEU A 109 1.17 -15.26 -5.91
N SER A 110 0.57 -16.34 -6.38
CA SER A 110 1.13 -17.69 -6.25
C SER A 110 2.50 -17.78 -6.91
N ALA A 111 2.64 -17.27 -8.14
CA ALA A 111 3.91 -17.23 -8.86
C ALA A 111 4.95 -16.35 -8.14
N THR A 112 4.53 -15.20 -7.59
CA THR A 112 5.38 -14.31 -6.80
C THR A 112 5.98 -15.04 -5.60
N ASN A 113 5.20 -15.89 -4.92
CA ASN A 113 5.70 -16.66 -3.79
C ASN A 113 6.81 -17.65 -4.18
N LEU A 114 6.68 -18.28 -5.35
CA LEU A 114 7.64 -19.25 -5.87
C LEU A 114 8.97 -18.60 -6.23
N VAL A 115 8.94 -17.42 -6.84
CA VAL A 115 10.14 -16.71 -7.30
C VAL A 115 10.64 -15.65 -6.30
N ARG A 116 10.11 -15.61 -5.08
CA ARG A 116 10.43 -14.57 -4.09
C ARG A 116 11.94 -14.35 -3.93
N ASN A 117 12.74 -15.41 -3.92
CA ASN A 117 14.18 -15.38 -3.69
C ASN A 117 14.95 -14.59 -4.78
N GLU A 118 14.31 -14.30 -5.91
CA GLU A 118 14.87 -13.43 -6.95
C GLU A 118 14.73 -11.95 -6.59
N PHE A 119 13.71 -11.53 -5.84
CA PHE A 119 13.50 -10.10 -5.53
C PHE A 119 14.72 -9.45 -4.86
N PRO A 120 15.34 -10.02 -3.81
CA PRO A 120 16.51 -9.39 -3.19
C PRO A 120 17.75 -9.37 -4.08
N LYS A 121 17.81 -10.23 -5.10
CA LYS A 121 18.95 -10.30 -6.03
C LYS A 121 18.89 -9.21 -7.10
N HIS A 122 17.69 -8.80 -7.49
CA HIS A 122 17.47 -7.90 -8.63
C HIS A 122 16.97 -6.51 -8.22
N PHE A 123 16.39 -6.37 -7.03
CA PHE A 123 15.77 -5.11 -6.58
C PHE A 123 16.48 -4.58 -5.32
N PRO A 124 17.68 -3.97 -5.45
CA PRO A 124 18.45 -3.43 -4.32
C PRO A 124 17.87 -2.10 -3.81
N PHE A 125 16.56 -2.04 -3.62
CA PHE A 125 15.82 -0.86 -3.18
C PHE A 125 14.50 -1.27 -2.49
N PRO A 126 13.88 -0.38 -1.70
CA PRO A 126 12.54 -0.59 -1.17
C PRO A 126 11.50 -0.75 -2.29
N LEU A 127 10.76 -1.85 -2.20
CA LEU A 127 9.58 -2.13 -3.01
C LEU A 127 8.32 -1.90 -2.18
N VAL A 128 7.61 -0.83 -2.50
CA VAL A 128 6.32 -0.50 -1.87
C VAL A 128 5.19 -1.06 -2.72
N LEU A 129 4.43 -2.03 -2.20
CA LEU A 129 3.20 -2.49 -2.82
C LEU A 129 2.02 -1.73 -2.24
N CYS A 130 1.31 -1.00 -3.11
CA CYS A 130 0.06 -0.32 -2.76
C CYS A 130 -1.11 -1.26 -2.98
N ILE A 131 -1.74 -1.70 -1.90
CA ILE A 131 -2.77 -2.73 -1.91
C ILE A 131 -4.01 -2.29 -1.12
N ASN A 132 -5.14 -2.93 -1.37
CA ASN A 132 -6.34 -2.82 -0.53
C ASN A 132 -6.41 -4.01 0.46
N ASP A 133 -7.43 -4.02 1.31
CA ASP A 133 -7.58 -5.09 2.31
C ASP A 133 -7.85 -6.47 1.71
N GLU A 134 -8.63 -6.52 0.62
CA GLU A 134 -8.92 -7.78 -0.10
C GLU A 134 -7.63 -8.40 -0.64
N LEU A 135 -6.80 -7.60 -1.29
CA LEU A 135 -5.54 -8.02 -1.85
C LEU A 135 -4.53 -8.42 -0.75
N LEU A 136 -4.57 -7.77 0.41
CA LEU A 136 -3.77 -8.20 1.56
C LEU A 136 -4.17 -9.61 2.02
N GLN A 137 -5.47 -9.93 2.06
CA GLN A 137 -5.93 -11.29 2.42
C GLN A 137 -5.46 -12.31 1.37
N GLN A 138 -5.58 -11.99 0.08
CA GLN A 138 -5.08 -12.86 -0.98
C GLN A 138 -3.57 -13.05 -0.89
N LEU A 139 -2.80 -11.99 -0.60
CA LEU A 139 -1.35 -12.04 -0.42
C LEU A 139 -0.95 -12.95 0.75
N ILE A 140 -1.63 -12.85 1.90
CA ILE A 140 -1.39 -13.71 3.06
C ILE A 140 -1.66 -15.19 2.71
N ARG A 141 -2.71 -15.46 1.95
CA ARG A 141 -3.13 -16.82 1.58
C ARG A 141 -2.25 -17.46 0.49
N LEU A 142 -1.94 -16.71 -0.56
CA LEU A 142 -1.35 -17.21 -1.80
C LEU A 142 0.16 -16.97 -1.89
N ALA A 143 0.67 -15.97 -1.15
CA ALA A 143 2.07 -15.61 -1.11
C ALA A 143 2.60 -15.42 0.32
N PRO A 144 2.41 -16.42 1.22
CA PRO A 144 2.78 -16.29 2.63
C PRO A 144 4.28 -16.06 2.84
N ASP A 145 5.13 -16.72 2.06
CA ASP A 145 6.59 -16.58 2.20
C ASP A 145 7.07 -15.23 1.70
N PHE A 146 6.51 -14.74 0.59
CA PHE A 146 6.82 -13.40 0.10
C PHE A 146 6.31 -12.33 1.08
N LYS A 147 5.09 -12.48 1.59
CA LYS A 147 4.53 -11.61 2.64
C LYS A 147 5.37 -11.62 3.91
N SER A 148 6.04 -12.73 4.25
CA SER A 148 6.84 -12.85 5.46
C SER A 148 8.00 -11.86 5.53
N TRP A 149 8.45 -11.32 4.39
CA TRP A 149 9.48 -10.30 4.32
C TRP A 149 8.97 -8.89 4.62
N ALA A 150 7.67 -8.65 4.52
CA ALA A 150 7.09 -7.38 4.88
C ALA A 150 6.94 -7.27 6.40
N ALA A 151 7.23 -6.08 6.93
CA ALA A 151 6.76 -5.69 8.25
C ALA A 151 5.21 -5.58 8.27
N ASN A 152 4.66 -5.23 9.44
CA ASN A 152 3.21 -4.99 9.54
C ASN A 152 2.76 -3.95 8.50
N PRO A 153 1.65 -4.21 7.78
CA PRO A 153 1.17 -3.27 6.77
C PRO A 153 0.90 -1.88 7.33
N ILE A 154 1.32 -0.85 6.60
CA ILE A 154 1.09 0.54 6.95
C ILE A 154 -0.28 0.93 6.41
N ARG A 155 -1.25 1.12 7.31
CA ARG A 155 -2.66 1.34 6.97
C ARG A 155 -2.98 2.83 6.88
N PHE A 156 -3.73 3.18 5.85
CA PHE A 156 -4.32 4.50 5.64
C PHE A 156 -5.83 4.39 5.60
N GLU A 157 -6.50 5.18 6.42
CA GLU A 157 -7.95 5.18 6.59
C GLU A 157 -8.58 6.35 5.86
N ASP A 158 -9.75 6.14 5.26
CA ASP A 158 -10.54 7.23 4.68
C ASP A 158 -11.53 7.75 5.73
N PRO A 159 -11.50 9.05 6.08
CA PRO A 159 -12.51 9.65 6.95
C PRO A 159 -13.96 9.41 6.48
N LYS A 160 -14.18 9.20 5.18
CA LYS A 160 -15.52 9.02 4.58
C LYS A 160 -16.06 7.59 4.64
N SER A 161 -15.22 6.58 4.82
CA SER A 161 -15.63 5.17 4.70
C SER A 161 -16.53 4.66 5.83
N GLN A 162 -16.93 5.52 6.78
CA GLN A 162 -17.76 5.14 7.93
C GLN A 162 -19.16 5.77 7.93
N SER A 163 -19.59 6.39 6.83
CA SER A 163 -20.95 6.89 6.67
C SER A 163 -21.78 5.98 5.78
N LEU A 164 -22.12 4.77 6.25
CA LEU A 164 -23.14 3.88 5.65
C LEU A 164 -23.57 2.82 6.70
N ASN A 165 -24.30 3.26 7.71
CA ASN A 165 -25.24 2.43 8.47
C ASN A 165 -26.38 3.35 8.94
N ILE A 166 -27.14 3.87 7.97
CA ILE A 166 -28.48 4.39 8.24
C ILE A 166 -29.41 3.27 7.78
N THR A 167 -29.80 2.39 8.70
CA THR A 167 -30.89 1.45 8.45
C THR A 167 -32.13 2.28 8.14
N PRO A 168 -32.80 2.12 6.98
CA PRO A 168 -34.06 2.80 6.76
C PRO A 168 -35.06 2.27 7.79
N ILE A 169 -35.61 3.18 8.59
CA ILE A 169 -36.80 2.90 9.41
C ILE A 169 -37.93 2.65 8.42
N THR A 170 -38.32 1.38 8.28
CA THR A 170 -39.53 0.99 7.57
C THR A 170 -40.73 1.58 8.31
N ALA A 171 -41.49 2.44 7.61
CA ALA A 171 -42.79 2.93 8.04
C ALA A 171 -43.90 1.96 7.64
#